data_AF-A0A9E1IXL3-F1
#
_entry.id   AF-A0A9E1IXL3-F1
#
_cell.length_a   1.000
_cell.length_b   1.000
_cell.length_c   1.000
_cell.angle_alpha   90.00
_cell.angle_beta   90.00
_cell.angle_gamma   90.00
#
_symmetry.space_group_name_H-M   'P 1'
#
loop_
_entity.id
_entity.type
_entity.pdbx_description
1 polymer ?
#
loop_
_entity_poly.entity_id
_entity_poly.type
_entity_poly.pdbx_seq_one_letter_code
_entity_poly.pdbx_strand_id
1 'polypeptide(L)'
;MYFKSLKRRNLLQYKVFIAVEFKGLGEEGLKEIAERLEEHGLEKIPTVSSAWEYACEAEDDTDAKDKAIQEVVNVVRTYPCEMGIVVQAGTSQILRRKKKFDP
;
A
#
# COMPACT_ATOMS: atom_id res chain seq x y z
N MET A 1 39.90 15.64 7.61
CA MET A 1 38.45 15.64 7.35
C MET A 1 38.10 14.39 6.58
N TYR A 2 37.41 13.42 7.20
CA TYR A 2 36.94 12.23 6.49
C TYR A 2 35.61 12.55 5.80
N PHE A 3 35.63 12.75 4.48
CA PHE A 3 34.42 12.71 3.67
C PHE A 3 33.93 11.27 3.63
N LYS A 4 32.89 10.95 4.41
CA LYS A 4 32.11 9.72 4.21
C LYS A 4 31.50 9.80 2.82
N SER A 5 32.02 9.01 1.89
CA SER A 5 31.37 8.71 0.61
C SER A 5 29.99 8.13 0.93
N LEU A 6 28.94 8.95 0.77
CA LEU A 6 27.58 8.44 0.65
C LEU A 6 27.55 7.65 -0.66
N LYS A 7 27.77 6.33 -0.59
CA LYS A 7 27.26 5.44 -1.63
C LYS A 7 25.78 5.77 -1.75
N ARG A 8 25.37 6.42 -2.85
CA ARG A 8 23.97 6.45 -3.26
C ARG A 8 23.56 4.98 -3.36
N ARG A 9 22.86 4.47 -2.35
CA ARG A 9 22.15 3.20 -2.48
C ARG A 9 21.20 3.42 -3.65
N ASN A 10 21.28 2.59 -4.69
CA ASN A 10 20.34 2.64 -5.79
C ASN A 10 19.00 2.18 -5.22
N LEU A 11 18.23 3.11 -4.68
CA LEU A 11 16.86 2.86 -4.28
C LEU A 11 16.07 2.56 -5.55
N LEU A 12 15.43 1.39 -5.58
CA LEU A 12 14.56 0.99 -6.67
C LEU A 12 13.15 1.48 -6.36
N GLN A 13 12.42 1.86 -7.40
CA GLN A 13 11.02 2.21 -7.26
C GLN A 13 10.18 0.93 -7.31
N TYR A 14 9.48 0.65 -6.22
CA TYR A 14 8.56 -0.48 -6.09
C TYR A 14 7.12 -0.02 -6.18
N LYS A 15 6.29 -0.91 -6.72
CA LYS A 15 4.83 -0.86 -6.58
C LYS A 15 4.41 -2.00 -5.68
N VAL A 16 3.79 -1.66 -4.56
CA VAL A 16 3.30 -2.63 -3.59
C VAL A 16 1.79 -2.74 -3.72
N PHE A 17 1.34 -3.94 -4.07
CA PHE A 17 -0.07 -4.30 -4.00
C PHE A 17 -0.41 -4.65 -2.55
N ILE A 18 -1.48 -4.05 -2.05
CA ILE A 18 -1.95 -4.23 -0.68
C ILE A 18 -3.41 -4.61 -0.76
N ALA A 19 -3.80 -5.73 -0.14
CA ALA A 19 -5.19 -6.09 0.09
C ALA A 19 -5.46 -6.08 1.60
N VAL A 20 -6.52 -5.38 2.02
CA VAL A 20 -6.86 -5.20 3.43
C VAL A 20 -8.33 -5.54 3.67
N GLU A 21 -8.59 -6.41 4.64
CA GLU A 21 -9.92 -6.70 5.15
C GLU A 21 -10.05 -6.14 6.56
N PHE A 22 -11.13 -5.40 6.82
CA PHE A 22 -11.44 -4.84 8.13
C PHE A 22 -12.67 -5.52 8.73
N LYS A 23 -12.61 -5.85 10.02
CA LYS A 23 -13.75 -6.35 10.79
C LYS A 23 -14.02 -5.44 11.99
N GLY A 24 -15.30 -5.28 12.33
CA GLY A 24 -15.74 -4.42 13.43
C GLY A 24 -15.85 -2.93 13.06
N LEU A 25 -15.78 -2.58 11.78
CA LEU A 25 -16.03 -1.22 11.29
C LEU A 25 -17.34 -1.13 10.51
N GLY A 26 -18.09 -0.05 10.75
CA GLY A 26 -19.21 0.35 9.91
C GLY A 26 -18.75 1.04 8.62
N GLU A 27 -19.68 1.29 7.71
CA GLU A 27 -19.40 1.90 6.40
C GLU A 27 -18.74 3.28 6.50
N GLU A 28 -19.14 4.10 7.47
CA GLU A 28 -18.56 5.43 7.71
C GLU A 28 -17.07 5.33 8.09
N GLY A 29 -16.71 4.42 8.99
CA GLY A 29 -15.32 4.18 9.37
C GLY A 29 -14.48 3.62 8.22
N LEU A 30 -15.06 2.75 7.37
CA LEU A 30 -14.38 2.26 6.17
C LEU A 30 -14.10 3.39 5.17
N LYS A 31 -15.03 4.34 5.03
CA LYS A 31 -14.87 5.50 4.16
C LYS A 31 -13.77 6.43 4.68
N GLU A 32 -13.78 6.73 5.97
CA GLU A 32 -12.77 7.58 6.60
C GLU A 32 -11.37 6.96 6.48
N ILE A 33 -11.22 5.66 6.74
CA ILE A 33 -9.95 4.95 6.54
C ILE A 33 -9.51 5.03 5.08
N ALA A 34 -10.42 4.82 4.13
CA ALA A 34 -10.10 4.91 2.72
C ALA A 34 -9.56 6.30 2.34
N GLU A 35 -10.20 7.37 2.78
CA GLU A 35 -9.75 8.75 2.55
C GLU A 35 -8.35 8.99 3.14
N ARG A 36 -8.10 8.50 4.36
CA ARG A 36 -6.78 8.65 5.01
C ARG A 36 -5.69 7.82 4.35
N LEU A 37 -6.00 6.62 3.84
CA LEU A 37 -5.02 5.85 3.08
C LEU A 37 -4.63 6.58 1.78
N GLU A 38 -5.58 7.23 1.11
CA GLU A 38 -5.29 8.06 -0.07
C GLU A 38 -4.41 9.26 0.28
N GLU A 39 -4.64 9.93 1.40
CA GLU A 39 -3.78 11.02 1.90
C GLU A 39 -2.34 10.58 2.18
N HIS A 40 -2.16 9.32 2.59
CA HIS A 40 -0.85 8.70 2.82
C HIS A 40 -0.19 8.14 1.54
N GLY A 41 -0.80 8.39 0.37
CA GLY A 41 -0.24 8.00 -0.93
C GLY A 41 -0.56 6.56 -1.36
N LEU A 42 -1.52 5.90 -0.69
CA LEU A 42 -2.06 4.63 -1.17
C LEU A 42 -3.18 4.89 -2.17
N GLU A 43 -3.01 4.42 -3.40
CA GLU A 43 -4.02 4.56 -4.43
C GLU A 43 -5.00 3.39 -4.43
N LYS A 44 -6.30 3.68 -4.39
CA LYS A 44 -7.33 2.65 -4.47
C LYS A 44 -7.35 1.97 -5.84
N ILE A 45 -7.47 0.64 -5.85
CA ILE A 45 -7.63 -0.13 -7.09
C ILE A 45 -9.13 -0.18 -7.45
N PRO A 46 -9.56 0.42 -8.58
CA PRO A 46 -10.99 0.60 -8.87
C PRO A 46 -11.79 -0.70 -9.05
N THR A 47 -11.12 -1.83 -9.28
CA THR A 47 -11.76 -3.13 -9.52
C THR A 47 -11.93 -3.97 -8.26
N VAL A 48 -11.27 -3.61 -7.15
CA VAL A 48 -11.28 -4.38 -5.90
C VAL A 48 -11.36 -3.40 -4.73
N SER A 49 -12.49 -3.39 -4.01
CA SER A 49 -12.79 -2.39 -2.97
C SER A 49 -11.82 -2.40 -1.79
N SER A 50 -11.21 -3.55 -1.52
CA SER A 50 -10.26 -3.81 -0.44
C SER A 50 -8.79 -3.73 -0.87
N ALA A 51 -8.49 -3.29 -2.10
CA ALA A 51 -7.14 -3.30 -2.62
C ALA A 51 -6.60 -1.90 -2.96
N TRP A 52 -5.30 -1.75 -2.72
CA TRP A 52 -4.54 -0.52 -2.76
C TRP A 52 -3.20 -0.75 -3.44
N GLU A 53 -2.66 0.31 -4.03
CA GLU A 53 -1.30 0.36 -4.58
C GLU A 53 -0.50 1.43 -3.84
N TYR A 54 0.69 1.07 -3.39
CA TYR A 54 1.61 2.00 -2.75
C TYR A 54 2.93 2.04 -3.54
N ALA A 55 3.28 3.22 -4.04
CA ALA A 55 4.53 3.44 -4.76
C ALA A 55 5.59 3.99 -3.80
N CYS A 56 6.70 3.28 -3.63
CA CYS A 56 7.77 3.70 -2.72
C CYS A 56 9.16 3.36 -3.25
N GLU A 57 10.14 4.10 -2.77
CA GLU A 57 11.56 3.78 -2.94
C GLU A 57 12.00 2.82 -1.84
N ALA A 58 12.60 1.69 -2.22
CA ALA A 58 13.08 0.69 -1.28
C ALA A 58 14.37 0.02 -1.73
N GLU A 59 15.06 -0.63 -0.80
CA GLU A 59 16.30 -1.36 -1.08
C GLU A 59 16.02 -2.71 -1.78
N ASP A 60 14.99 -3.42 -1.31
CA ASP A 60 14.54 -4.70 -1.86
C ASP A 60 13.01 -4.88 -1.67
N ASP A 61 12.47 -6.01 -2.15
CA ASP A 61 11.04 -6.35 -2.01
C ASP A 61 10.58 -6.41 -0.55
N THR A 62 11.48 -6.74 0.39
CA THR A 62 11.14 -6.86 1.82
C THR A 62 10.98 -5.47 2.44
N ASP A 63 11.95 -4.58 2.21
CA ASP A 63 11.88 -3.18 2.65
C ASP A 63 10.64 -2.47 2.06
N ALA A 64 10.30 -2.74 0.80
CA ALA A 64 9.09 -2.22 0.17
C ALA A 64 7.81 -2.69 0.88
N LYS A 65 7.73 -3.99 1.20
CA LYS A 65 6.59 -4.58 1.93
C LYS A 65 6.47 -4.01 3.33
N ASP A 66 7.58 -3.89 4.06
CA ASP A 66 7.59 -3.37 5.42
C ASP A 66 7.13 -1.91 5.45
N LYS A 67 7.59 -1.07 4.51
CA LYS A 67 7.11 0.31 4.35
C LYS A 67 5.61 0.38 4.09
N ALA A 68 5.11 -0.45 3.17
CA ALA A 68 3.69 -0.51 2.86
C ALA A 68 2.84 -0.93 4.08
N ILE A 69 3.28 -1.95 4.83
CA ILE A 69 2.60 -2.40 6.06
C ILE A 69 2.60 -1.26 7.09
N GLN A 70 3.74 -0.58 7.28
CA GLN A 70 3.85 0.52 8.23
C GLN A 70 2.89 1.67 7.90
N GLU A 71 2.78 2.08 6.64
CA GLU A 71 1.84 3.13 6.25
C GLU A 71 0.38 2.74 6.55
N VAL A 72 -0.03 1.52 6.18
CA VAL A 72 -1.38 1.05 6.47
C VAL A 72 -1.63 0.99 7.98
N VAL A 73 -0.70 0.41 8.75
CA VAL A 73 -0.84 0.28 10.20
C VAL A 73 -0.88 1.65 10.88
N ASN A 74 -0.11 2.63 10.41
CA ASN A 74 -0.08 3.98 10.97
C ASN A 74 -1.44 4.69 10.85
N VAL A 75 -2.16 4.44 9.76
CA VAL A 75 -3.53 4.93 9.57
C VAL A 75 -4.52 4.12 10.41
N VAL A 76 -4.48 2.80 10.31
CA VAL A 76 -5.53 1.92 10.86
C VAL A 76 -5.47 1.81 12.39
N ARG A 77 -4.29 1.94 13.01
CA ARG A 77 -4.12 1.82 14.47
C ARG A 77 -4.95 2.81 15.30
N THR A 78 -5.50 3.86 14.68
CA THR A 78 -6.37 4.82 15.35
C THR A 78 -7.83 4.36 15.45
N TYR A 79 -8.17 3.19 14.88
CA TYR A 79 -9.54 2.68 14.80
C TYR A 79 -9.68 1.36 15.59
N PRO A 80 -10.78 1.18 16.35
CA PRO A 80 -11.04 -0.06 17.08
C PRO A 80 -11.55 -1.14 16.13
N CYS A 81 -10.65 -1.80 15.41
CA CYS A 81 -10.98 -2.81 14.41
C CYS A 81 -9.98 -3.96 14.38
N GLU A 82 -10.39 -5.10 13.83
CA GLU A 82 -9.45 -6.15 13.42
C GLU A 82 -9.11 -5.97 11.94
N MET A 83 -7.83 -6.15 11.58
CA MET A 83 -7.33 -5.98 10.22
C MET A 83 -6.59 -7.24 9.75
N GLY A 84 -7.02 -7.79 8.62
CA GLY A 84 -6.25 -8.75 7.83
C GLY A 84 -5.57 -8.04 6.67
N ILE A 85 -4.27 -8.28 6.45
CA ILE A 85 -3.50 -7.62 5.40
C ILE A 85 -2.64 -8.61 4.62
N VAL A 86 -2.63 -8.45 3.30
CA VAL A 86 -1.72 -9.14 2.37
C VAL A 86 -0.99 -8.10 1.56
N VAL A 87 0.34 -8.20 1.52
CA VAL A 87 1.19 -7.31 0.73
C VAL A 87 2.02 -8.09 -0.28
N GLN A 88 2.13 -7.55 -1.48
CA GLN A 88 3.02 -8.07 -2.51
C GLN A 88 3.75 -6.92 -3.19
N ALA A 89 5.08 -6.98 -3.18
CA ALA A 89 5.93 -5.98 -3.82
C ALA A 89 6.49 -6.52 -5.14
N GLY A 90 6.74 -5.60 -6.06
CA GLY A 90 7.55 -5.84 -7.24
C GLY A 90 7.90 -4.52 -7.92
N THR A 91 8.88 -4.58 -8.82
CA THR A 91 9.32 -3.43 -9.63
C THR A 91 8.49 -3.25 -10.91
N SER A 92 7.61 -4.22 -11.20
CA SER A 92 6.71 -4.18 -12.36
C SER A 92 5.45 -3.36 -12.08
N GLN A 93 4.79 -2.91 -13.15
CA GLN A 93 3.49 -2.25 -13.02
C GLN A 93 2.40 -3.23 -12.59
N ILE A 94 1.53 -2.81 -11.67
CA ILE A 94 0.30 -3.53 -11.34
C ILE A 94 -0.71 -3.27 -12.48
N LEU A 95 -1.00 -4.31 -13.27
CA LEU A 95 -1.93 -4.23 -14.40
C LEU A 95 -3.38 -4.10 -13.92
N ARG A 96 -3.95 -2.90 -14.02
CA ARG A 96 -5.36 -2.62 -13.68
C ARG A 96 -6.24 -2.76 -14.94
N ARG A 97 -6.79 -3.96 -15.21
CA ARG A 97 -7.70 -4.19 -16.35
C ARG A 97 -9.14 -4.41 -15.90
N LYS A 98 -10.08 -3.60 -16.42
CA LYS A 98 -11.52 -3.92 -16.38
C LYS A 98 -11.83 -4.85 -17.55
N LYS A 99 -12.08 -6.14 -17.27
CA LYS A 99 -12.60 -7.05 -18.29
C LYS A 99 -14.10 -6.80 -18.42
N LYS A 100 -14.55 -6.29 -19.58
CA LYS A 100 -15.96 -6.31 -19.95
C LYS A 100 -16.26 -7.69 -20.55
N PHE A 101 -17.32 -8.34 -20.08
CA PHE A 101 -17.89 -9.49 -20.75
C PHE A 101 -19.11 -8.97 -21.51
N ASP A 102 -19.14 -9.16 -22.83
CA ASP A 102 -20.36 -8.92 -23.63
C ASP A 102 -21.34 -10.08 -23.42
N PRO A 103 -22.68 -9.85 -23.53
CA PRO A 103 -23.72 -10.83 -23.24
C PRO A 103 -23.61 -12.14 -24.03
#